data_AF-A0A7K9A602-F1
#
_entry.id   AF-A0A7K9A602-F1
#
_cell.length_a   1.000
_cell.length_b   1.000
_cell.length_c   1.000
_cell.angle_alpha   90.00
_cell.angle_beta   90.00
_cell.angle_gamma   90.00
#
_symmetry.space_group_name_H-M   'P 1'
#
loop_
_entity.id
_entity.type
_entity.pdbx_description
1 polymer ?
#
loop_
_entity_poly.entity_id
_entity_poly.type
_entity_poly.pdbx_seq_one_letter_code
_entity_poly.pdbx_strand_id
1 'polypeptide(L)'
;MDPLFWPLETNSFRLFTPESLAAIEQRIAEKKKQQDKVKGKDKDQGVEEDKLTPQLDLKICKTLPSLYGDIPAEFVGEPLEDFDPYYSDHKTFMVINKKRTIFRFTATPALCIFGPFNVVRKTAIKILINS
;
A
#
# COMPACT_ATOMS: atom_id res chain seq x y z
N MET A 1 -11.94 -20.48 -2.44
CA MET A 1 -11.30 -19.75 -1.33
C MET A 1 -12.18 -18.56 -1.05
N ASP A 2 -12.93 -18.61 0.05
CA ASP A 2 -13.93 -17.61 0.40
C ASP A 2 -13.27 -16.26 0.78
N PRO A 3 -13.81 -15.09 0.35
CA PRO A 3 -13.10 -13.82 0.48
C PRO A 3 -13.13 -13.14 1.87
N LEU A 4 -13.57 -13.82 2.93
CA LEU A 4 -13.98 -13.14 4.18
C LEU A 4 -13.38 -13.69 5.49
N PHE A 5 -12.25 -14.40 5.42
CA PHE A 5 -11.53 -14.79 6.63
C PHE A 5 -10.12 -14.19 6.63
N TRP A 6 -10.02 -12.95 7.11
CA TRP A 6 -8.78 -12.48 7.71
C TRP A 6 -8.63 -13.24 9.04
N PRO A 7 -7.59 -14.04 9.26
CA PRO A 7 -7.41 -14.71 10.54
C PRO A 7 -7.31 -13.65 11.62
N LEU A 8 -8.21 -13.73 12.61
CA LEU A 8 -8.24 -12.89 13.79
C LEU A 8 -7.05 -13.24 14.69
N GLU A 9 -5.81 -13.05 14.22
CA GLU A 9 -4.62 -13.36 14.98
C GLU A 9 -3.46 -12.47 14.54
N THR A 10 -3.10 -11.54 15.43
CA THR A 10 -1.89 -10.71 15.44
C THR A 10 -1.85 -9.55 14.44
N ASN A 11 -1.82 -8.33 15.00
CA ASN A 11 -1.48 -7.04 14.37
C ASN A 11 -1.09 -7.11 12.89
N SER A 12 -2.03 -6.77 12.00
CA SER A 12 -1.86 -6.82 10.53
C SER A 12 -0.84 -5.81 9.98
N PHE A 13 -0.30 -4.92 10.83
CA PHE A 13 0.70 -3.95 10.42
C PHE A 13 2.03 -4.65 10.12
N ARG A 14 2.50 -4.44 8.90
CA ARG A 14 3.82 -4.89 8.44
C ARG A 14 4.62 -3.67 8.01
N LEU A 15 5.91 -3.66 8.34
CA LEU A 15 6.82 -2.63 7.86
C LEU A 15 6.95 -2.74 6.34
N PHE A 16 6.99 -1.60 5.68
CA PHE A 16 7.33 -1.54 4.28
C PHE A 16 8.84 -1.75 4.13
N THR A 17 9.22 -2.85 3.49
CA THR A 17 10.61 -3.29 3.30
C THR A 17 10.99 -3.30 1.82
N PRO A 18 12.30 -3.41 1.48
CA PRO A 18 12.72 -3.65 0.11
C PRO A 18 12.05 -4.86 -0.52
N GLU A 19 11.80 -5.90 0.27
CA GLU A 19 11.07 -7.11 -0.13
C GLU A 19 9.60 -6.79 -0.47
N SER A 20 8.94 -5.95 0.33
CA SER A 20 7.58 -5.46 0.05
C SER A 20 7.52 -4.74 -1.30
N LEU A 21 8.50 -3.87 -1.58
CA LEU A 21 8.57 -3.14 -2.85
C LEU A 21 8.82 -4.10 -4.03
N ALA A 22 9.74 -5.06 -3.87
CA ALA A 22 10.03 -6.06 -4.90
C ALA A 22 8.79 -6.92 -5.21
N ALA A 23 8.03 -7.33 -4.19
CA ALA A 23 6.79 -8.09 -4.37
C ALA A 23 5.73 -7.29 -5.15
N ILE A 24 5.58 -5.99 -4.86
CA ILE A 24 4.69 -5.10 -5.63
C ILE A 24 5.16 -5.00 -7.09
N GLU A 25 6.47 -4.83 -7.32
CA GLU A 25 7.04 -4.74 -8.66
C GLU A 25 6.83 -6.01 -9.47
N GLN A 26 6.96 -7.18 -8.83
CA GLN A 26 6.64 -8.47 -9.44
C GLN A 26 5.16 -8.56 -9.84
N ARG A 27 4.23 -8.21 -8.93
CA ARG A 27 2.79 -8.20 -9.23
C ARG A 27 2.45 -7.29 -10.43
N ILE A 28 3.03 -6.08 -10.46
CA ILE A 28 2.86 -5.13 -11.57
C ILE A 28 3.38 -5.72 -12.88
N ALA A 29 4.58 -6.32 -12.87
CA ALA A 29 5.19 -6.91 -14.06
C ALA A 29 4.39 -8.11 -14.60
N GLU A 30 3.88 -8.95 -13.71
CA GLU A 30 3.03 -10.09 -14.05
C GLU A 30 1.70 -9.63 -14.67
N LYS A 31 1.03 -8.66 -14.05
CA LYS A 31 -0.21 -8.07 -14.58
C LYS A 31 0.01 -7.47 -15.96
N LYS A 32 1.10 -6.72 -16.17
CA LYS A 32 1.47 -6.19 -17.49
C LYS A 32 1.68 -7.30 -18.53
N LYS A 33 2.42 -8.36 -18.16
CA LYS A 33 2.65 -9.52 -19.04
C LYS A 33 1.37 -10.26 -19.39
N GLN A 34 0.41 -10.35 -18.47
CA GLN A 34 -0.91 -10.93 -18.74
C GLN A 34 -1.71 -10.05 -19.70
N GLN A 35 -1.76 -8.74 -19.48
CA GLN A 35 -2.42 -7.79 -20.39
C GLN A 35 -1.83 -7.83 -21.81
N ASP A 36 -0.50 -7.91 -21.94
CA ASP A 36 0.17 -7.99 -23.25
C ASP A 36 -0.16 -9.31 -23.98
N LYS A 37 -0.28 -10.42 -23.25
CA LYS A 37 -0.70 -11.72 -23.81
C LYS A 37 -2.15 -11.72 -24.28
N VAL A 38 -3.06 -11.08 -23.54
CA VAL A 38 -4.48 -10.97 -23.90
C VAL A 38 -4.65 -10.08 -25.13
N LYS A 39 -3.99 -8.92 -25.17
CA LYS A 39 -4.00 -8.02 -26.35
C LYS A 39 -3.44 -8.67 -27.61
N GLY A 40 -2.50 -9.60 -27.48
CA GLY A 40 -1.95 -10.36 -28.60
C GLY A 40 -2.80 -11.52 -29.09
N LYS A 41 -3.80 -11.98 -28.31
CA LYS A 41 -4.59 -13.18 -28.60
C LYS A 41 -6.06 -12.91 -28.90
N ASP A 42 -6.67 -11.87 -28.34
CA ASP A 42 -8.09 -11.56 -28.56
C ASP A 42 -8.31 -10.06 -28.79
N LYS A 43 -8.87 -9.71 -29.97
CA LYS A 43 -9.40 -8.37 -30.26
C LYS A 43 -10.84 -8.15 -29.76
N ASP A 44 -11.46 -9.14 -29.11
CA ASP A 44 -12.93 -9.15 -28.97
C ASP A 44 -13.51 -9.55 -27.61
N GLN A 45 -12.72 -9.69 -26.56
CA GLN A 45 -13.26 -9.80 -25.19
C GLN A 45 -12.51 -8.85 -24.27
N GLY A 46 -13.14 -7.70 -24.00
CA GLY A 46 -12.75 -6.81 -22.94
C GLY A 46 -12.82 -7.55 -21.62
N VAL A 47 -11.68 -8.04 -21.14
CA VAL A 47 -11.54 -8.44 -19.74
C VAL A 47 -11.66 -7.15 -18.96
N GLU A 48 -12.87 -6.89 -18.45
CA GLU A 48 -13.11 -5.88 -17.42
C GLU A 48 -12.21 -6.26 -16.25
N GLU A 49 -11.02 -5.67 -16.19
CA GLU A 49 -10.25 -5.66 -14.95
C GLU A 49 -11.15 -5.03 -13.91
N ASP A 50 -11.58 -5.82 -12.94
CA ASP A 50 -12.35 -5.35 -11.80
C ASP A 50 -11.52 -4.27 -11.11
N LYS A 51 -11.78 -3.01 -11.47
CA LYS A 51 -11.07 -1.86 -10.92
C LYS A 51 -11.55 -1.76 -9.49
N LEU A 52 -10.81 -2.42 -8.60
CA LEU A 52 -10.93 -2.21 -7.17
C LEU A 52 -10.96 -0.70 -6.94
N THR A 53 -11.87 -0.26 -6.07
CA THR A 53 -11.91 1.12 -5.60
C THR A 53 -11.30 1.16 -4.20
N PRO A 54 -10.61 2.24 -3.81
CA PRO A 54 -10.08 2.36 -2.46
C PRO A 54 -11.21 2.20 -1.43
N GLN A 55 -10.95 1.47 -0.35
CA GLN A 55 -11.95 1.30 0.69
C GLN A 55 -12.29 2.65 1.36
N LEU A 56 -13.58 2.88 1.62
CA LEU A 56 -14.08 4.19 2.07
C LEU A 56 -13.51 4.62 3.43
N ASP A 57 -13.40 3.66 4.34
CA ASP A 57 -12.87 3.77 5.69
C ASP A 57 -11.36 3.96 5.72
N LEU A 58 -10.67 3.53 4.66
CA LEU A 58 -9.22 3.69 4.50
C LEU A 58 -8.84 4.92 3.68
N LYS A 59 -9.70 5.91 3.46
CA LYS A 59 -9.32 7.12 2.71
C LYS A 59 -8.18 7.91 3.38
N ILE A 60 -7.40 8.61 2.57
CA ILE A 60 -6.31 9.47 3.05
C ILE A 60 -6.86 10.52 4.02
N CYS A 61 -6.09 10.83 5.07
CA CYS A 61 -6.45 11.76 6.15
C CYS A 61 -7.69 11.35 6.96
N LYS A 62 -8.15 10.10 6.86
CA LYS A 62 -9.14 9.54 7.78
C LYS A 62 -8.47 8.86 8.97
N THR A 63 -9.21 8.78 10.06
CA THR A 63 -8.84 8.01 11.24
C THR A 63 -9.05 6.53 10.94
N LEU A 64 -8.00 5.73 11.13
CA LEU A 64 -8.06 4.29 10.97
C LEU A 64 -9.05 3.69 11.99
N PRO A 65 -10.08 2.96 11.53
CA PRO A 65 -11.03 2.32 12.42
C PRO A 65 -10.36 1.34 13.38
N SER A 66 -10.88 1.22 14.60
CA SER A 66 -10.37 0.28 15.61
C SER A 66 -10.48 -1.19 15.20
N LEU A 67 -11.31 -1.51 14.21
CA LEU A 67 -11.44 -2.87 13.65
C LEU A 67 -10.13 -3.41 13.06
N TYR A 68 -9.22 -2.53 12.63
CA TYR A 68 -7.90 -2.90 12.09
C TYR A 68 -6.86 -3.18 13.19
N GLY A 69 -7.30 -3.22 14.45
CA GLY A 69 -6.45 -3.48 15.61
C GLY A 69 -5.86 -2.22 16.23
N ASP A 70 -5.11 -2.43 17.30
CA ASP A 70 -4.33 -1.37 17.93
C ASP A 70 -3.00 -1.17 17.21
N ILE A 71 -2.51 0.06 17.20
CA ILE A 71 -1.25 0.42 16.54
C ILE A 71 -0.15 0.42 17.61
N PRO A 72 0.77 -0.57 17.60
CA PRO A 72 1.99 -0.51 18.38
C PRO A 72 2.75 0.81 18.17
N ALA A 73 3.36 1.33 19.24
CA ALA A 73 4.10 2.59 19.18
C ALA A 73 5.27 2.57 18.17
N GLU A 74 5.83 1.39 17.90
CA GLU A 74 6.88 1.16 16.91
C GLU A 74 6.45 1.39 15.46
N PHE A 75 5.16 1.31 15.14
CA PHE A 75 4.65 1.52 13.78
C PHE A 75 4.20 2.97 13.53
N VAL A 76 4.16 3.80 14.57
CA VAL A 76 3.73 5.19 14.44
C VAL A 76 4.79 5.99 13.70
N GLY A 77 4.42 6.51 12.53
CA GLY A 77 5.31 7.27 11.66
C GLY A 77 6.34 6.42 10.92
N GLU A 78 6.25 5.09 11.01
CA GLU A 78 7.02 4.18 10.16
C GLU A 78 6.28 3.91 8.85
N PRO A 79 7.02 3.63 7.75
CA PRO A 79 6.41 3.19 6.51
C PRO A 79 5.92 1.75 6.67
N LEU A 80 4.65 1.54 6.37
CA LEU A 80 3.93 0.28 6.49
C LEU A 80 3.44 -0.19 5.12
N GLU A 81 3.31 -1.50 4.97
CA GLU A 81 2.58 -2.08 3.84
C GLU A 81 1.12 -1.61 3.88
N ASP A 82 0.55 -1.31 2.70
CA ASP A 82 -0.86 -0.95 2.60
C ASP A 82 -1.69 -2.24 2.55
N PHE A 83 -2.61 -2.39 3.49
CA PHE A 83 -3.51 -3.54 3.54
C PHE A 83 -4.81 -3.31 2.76
N ASP A 84 -5.05 -2.11 2.23
CA ASP A 84 -6.14 -1.91 1.26
C ASP A 84 -5.78 -2.64 -0.05
N PRO A 85 -6.57 -3.65 -0.48
CA PRO A 85 -6.29 -4.42 -1.69
C PRO A 85 -6.15 -3.54 -2.94
N TYR A 86 -6.78 -2.37 -2.96
CA TYR A 86 -6.61 -1.37 -4.02
C TYR A 86 -5.15 -1.01 -4.27
N TYR A 87 -4.34 -0.89 -3.21
CA TYR A 87 -2.93 -0.49 -3.34
C TYR A 87 -1.97 -1.68 -3.51
N SER A 88 -2.47 -2.91 -3.64
CA SER A 88 -1.64 -4.12 -3.73
C SER A 88 -0.69 -4.12 -4.95
N ASP A 89 -1.10 -3.54 -6.06
CA ASP A 89 -0.30 -3.36 -7.29
C ASP A 89 0.14 -1.91 -7.49
N HIS A 90 0.13 -1.10 -6.42
CA HIS A 90 0.61 0.28 -6.43
C HIS A 90 1.95 0.37 -5.71
N LYS A 91 2.90 1.11 -6.28
CA LYS A 91 4.14 1.48 -5.59
C LYS A 91 3.82 2.55 -4.54
N THR A 92 3.18 2.14 -3.45
CA THR A 92 2.69 2.98 -2.36
C THR A 92 3.02 2.33 -1.03
N PHE A 93 3.28 3.14 -0.02
CA PHE A 93 3.35 2.71 1.38
C PHE A 93 2.46 3.61 2.23
N MET A 94 1.92 3.05 3.30
CA MET A 94 1.07 3.73 4.25
C MET A 94 1.89 4.20 5.45
N VAL A 95 1.52 5.31 6.06
CA VAL A 95 2.10 5.82 7.31
C VAL A 95 0.96 6.26 8.22
N ILE A 96 1.05 5.95 9.51
CA ILE A 96 0.01 6.29 10.48
C ILE A 96 0.60 7.13 11.61
N ASN A 97 -0.08 8.20 12.01
CA ASN A 97 0.35 9.04 13.14
C ASN A 97 -0.27 8.58 14.49
N LYS A 98 0.09 9.26 15.58
CA LYS A 98 -0.44 8.96 16.93
C LYS A 98 -1.97 9.10 17.05
N LYS A 99 -2.58 9.93 16.20
CA LYS A 99 -4.04 10.14 16.12
C LYS A 99 -4.72 9.09 15.24
N ARG A 100 -4.01 8.04 14.84
CA ARG A 100 -4.45 7.00 13.90
C ARG A 100 -4.82 7.53 12.51
N THR A 101 -4.30 8.68 12.10
CA THR A 101 -4.58 9.25 10.77
C THR A 101 -3.77 8.52 9.70
N ILE A 102 -4.44 8.07 8.63
CA ILE A 102 -3.85 7.37 7.49
C ILE A 102 -3.23 8.37 6.52
N PHE A 103 -1.96 8.17 6.19
CA PHE A 103 -1.25 8.87 5.12
C PHE A 103 -0.70 7.86 4.11
N ARG A 104 -0.64 8.25 2.84
CA ARG A 104 -0.10 7.40 1.77
C ARG A 104 0.93 8.16 0.96
N PHE A 105 2.03 7.48 0.66
CA PHE A 105 3.14 8.05 -0.09
C PHE A 105 3.59 7.07 -1.16
N THR A 106 4.10 7.59 -2.27
CA THR A 106 4.60 6.73 -3.36
C THR A 106 5.94 6.11 -2.98
N ALA A 107 6.15 4.84 -3.29
CA ALA A 107 7.44 4.17 -3.17
C ALA A 107 8.39 4.48 -4.35
N THR A 108 7.98 5.35 -5.28
CA THR A 108 8.85 5.85 -6.34
C THR A 108 9.92 6.81 -5.78
N PRO A 109 11.15 6.81 -6.31
CA PRO A 109 12.17 7.76 -5.90
C PRO A 109 11.74 9.20 -6.20
N ALA A 110 11.70 10.05 -5.17
CA ALA A 110 11.49 11.49 -5.36
C ALA A 110 12.82 12.15 -5.78
N LEU A 111 12.76 13.10 -6.73
CA LEU A 111 13.94 13.75 -7.33
C LEU A 111 14.99 12.73 -7.81
N CYS A 112 14.55 11.54 -8.23
CA CYS A 112 15.38 10.41 -8.65
C CYS A 112 16.32 9.80 -7.57
N ILE A 113 16.45 10.39 -6.38
CA ILE A 113 17.41 9.95 -5.34
C ILE A 113 16.78 9.59 -3.99
N PHE A 114 15.62 10.16 -3.66
CA PHE A 114 14.97 9.95 -2.37
C PHE A 114 13.94 8.81 -2.45
N GLY A 115 14.43 7.57 -2.41
CA GLY A 115 13.60 6.37 -2.30
C GLY A 115 12.81 6.28 -0.99
N PRO A 116 11.85 5.34 -0.89
CA PRO A 116 11.00 5.14 0.30
C PRO A 116 11.80 4.78 1.56
N PHE A 117 13.00 4.22 1.40
CA PHE A 117 13.87 3.80 2.50
C PHE A 117 14.89 4.87 2.91
N ASN A 118 14.91 6.03 2.24
CA ASN A 118 15.87 7.09 2.52
C ASN A 118 15.56 7.76 3.88
N VAL A 119 16.58 7.87 4.75
CA VAL A 119 16.43 8.43 6.11
C VAL A 119 15.92 9.87 6.09
N VAL A 120 16.39 10.72 5.17
CA VAL A 120 15.94 12.12 5.06
C VAL A 120 14.45 12.16 4.72
N ARG A 121 14.03 11.35 3.74
CA ARG A 121 12.62 11.25 3.35
C ARG A 121 11.75 10.73 4.50
N LYS A 122 12.18 9.70 5.22
CA LYS A 122 11.47 9.17 6.39
C LYS A 122 11.29 10.25 7.47
N THR A 123 12.35 10.98 7.80
CA THR A 123 12.29 12.07 8.79
C THR A 123 11.36 13.20 8.35
N ALA A 124 11.42 13.62 7.08
CA ALA A 124 10.52 14.64 6.55
C ALA A 124 9.04 14.22 6.64
N ILE A 125 8.73 12.96 6.29
CA ILE A 125 7.38 12.40 6.44
C ILE A 125 6.95 12.39 7.90
N LYS A 126 7.81 11.96 8.83
CA LYS A 126 7.52 11.98 10.27
C LYS A 126 7.18 13.38 10.79
N ILE A 127 7.88 14.41 10.31
CA ILE A 127 7.56 15.80 10.68
C ILE A 127 6.21 16.21 10.07
N LEU A 128 6.00 15.92 8.78
CA LEU A 128 4.77 16.28 8.06
C LEU A 128 3.49 15.72 8.71
N ILE A 129 3.49 14.45 9.10
CA ILE A 129 2.29 13.77 9.62
C ILE A 129 1.95 14.13 11.09
N ASN A 130 2.91 14.74 11.79
CA ASN A 130 2.79 15.17 13.19
C ASN A 130 2.60 16.69 13.33
N SER A 131 2.55 17.41 12.20
CA SER A 131 2.26 18.85 12.16
C SER A 131 0.80 19.17 12.50
#